data_AF-A0A3Q8I3J0-F1
#
_entry.id   AF-A0A3Q8I3J0-F1
#
_cell.length_a   1.000
_cell.length_b   1.000
_cell.length_c   1.000
_cell.angle_alpha   90.00
_cell.angle_beta   90.00
_cell.angle_gamma   90.00
#
_symmetry.space_group_name_H-M   'P 1'
#
loop_
_entity.id
_entity.type
_entity.pdbx_description
1 polymer ?
#
loop_
_entity_poly.entity_id
_entity_poly.type
_entity_poly.pdbx_seq_one_letter_code
_entity_poly.pdbx_strand_id
1 'polypeptide(L)'
;MKLLPASLCFMLPLLSATPVLAQNAPATWTEHWFEHNQTVSRVYQDNDVAIYFDPDVNRSITWPNSFVRDVWKYTKKTYGHFGSDMQLYAIFHTGKYGGGHPSTYFDSDHDYRNVIDVGSGSTTAWTSGTGWDLDIVTHEISHIVEFASKGVQGSPAFNRWGDSKWAEIFIYDVYLALGRTSDATRVYNDVINKTDSFPRANTHWFRDWFYPIYKNHGGASVLNRFFVLLAQYFPRNGQDYAREMNWGEFVHFWSGAAGVNLKTQATSAFGWPAEWETQFVQAQRDFPFTYTKPGPTAVSVFQDLNHGGYGAALPVGRYTLSALNAWGVRNDDISSLKVASGYQVTLYADDNFAGATLTKTADDASLIDDDWNDKVSSLVVSQGPSVPGTLIQAEAYSSMSGVSTESTSDSGGGSNVGHIDTADWLAYNGIQFPSSGTYKVEYRVASPSGGRLSLDLNAGATVLGTLDIPATGDWQSWTTISHTVTVTAGTYNVGIYAQAGGWNFNWFRITRL
;
A
#
# COMPACT_ATOMS: atom_id res chain seq x y z
N MET A 1 -46.70 -57.16 4.49
CA MET A 1 -46.79 -55.92 3.70
C MET A 1 -47.07 -54.75 4.62
N LYS A 2 -46.04 -54.03 5.07
CA LYS A 2 -46.17 -52.69 5.66
C LYS A 2 -44.98 -51.87 5.16
N LEU A 3 -45.31 -50.79 4.46
CA LEU A 3 -44.41 -49.87 3.77
C LEU A 3 -43.62 -49.00 4.77
N LEU A 4 -42.36 -48.73 4.43
CA LEU A 4 -41.49 -47.72 5.06
C LEU A 4 -41.92 -46.31 4.62
N PRO A 5 -41.81 -45.26 5.48
CA PRO A 5 -42.10 -43.89 5.08
C PRO A 5 -40.90 -43.20 4.42
N ALA A 6 -41.23 -42.20 3.62
CA ALA A 6 -40.38 -41.45 2.69
C ALA A 6 -39.28 -40.62 3.34
N SER A 7 -38.15 -40.52 2.64
CA SER A 7 -37.02 -39.64 2.92
C SER A 7 -37.43 -38.17 2.98
N LEU A 8 -37.09 -37.51 4.08
CA LEU A 8 -37.14 -36.05 4.23
C LEU A 8 -35.92 -35.46 3.51
N CYS A 9 -36.13 -34.87 2.33
CA CYS A 9 -35.11 -34.10 1.63
C CYS A 9 -35.03 -32.72 2.29
N PHE A 10 -33.99 -32.47 3.09
CA PHE A 10 -33.68 -31.13 3.59
C PHE A 10 -33.13 -30.29 2.43
N MET A 11 -33.99 -29.45 1.84
CA MET A 11 -33.50 -28.30 1.07
C MET A 11 -32.91 -27.29 2.05
N LEU A 12 -31.57 -27.18 2.07
CA LEU A 12 -30.94 -25.97 2.61
C LEU A 12 -31.36 -24.79 1.72
N PRO A 13 -31.76 -23.64 2.29
CA PRO A 13 -31.87 -22.43 1.51
C PRO A 13 -30.44 -22.05 1.10
N LEU A 14 -30.14 -22.04 -0.20
CA LEU A 14 -29.07 -21.21 -0.71
C LEU A 14 -29.46 -19.77 -0.36
N LEU A 15 -28.85 -19.23 0.69
CA LEU A 15 -28.71 -17.79 0.85
C LEU A 15 -27.83 -17.36 -0.32
N SER A 16 -28.47 -16.98 -1.43
CA SER A 16 -27.84 -16.13 -2.43
C SER A 16 -27.47 -14.84 -1.70
N ALA A 17 -26.19 -14.66 -1.40
CA ALA A 17 -25.65 -13.35 -1.10
C ALA A 17 -25.97 -12.48 -2.31
N THR A 18 -27.04 -11.69 -2.21
CA THR A 18 -27.27 -10.61 -3.16
C THR A 18 -26.12 -9.63 -2.94
N PRO A 19 -25.21 -9.43 -3.90
CA PRO A 19 -24.29 -8.32 -3.80
C PRO A 19 -25.16 -7.07 -3.61
N VAL A 20 -24.80 -6.22 -2.66
CA VAL A 20 -25.40 -4.90 -2.54
C VAL A 20 -25.20 -4.23 -3.90
N LEU A 21 -26.26 -4.17 -4.70
CA LEU A 21 -26.21 -3.55 -6.01
C LEU A 21 -25.79 -2.10 -5.78
N ALA A 22 -24.76 -1.65 -6.51
CA ALA A 22 -24.52 -0.24 -6.75
C ALA A 22 -25.87 0.45 -7.01
N GLN A 23 -26.07 1.64 -6.45
CA GLN A 23 -27.28 2.39 -6.75
C GLN A 23 -27.36 2.50 -8.28
N ASN A 24 -28.48 2.09 -8.88
CA ASN A 24 -28.62 2.21 -10.33
C ASN A 24 -28.57 3.71 -10.67
N ALA A 25 -27.38 4.18 -11.04
CA ALA A 25 -27.13 5.56 -11.40
C ALA A 25 -28.23 6.02 -12.36
N PRO A 26 -28.88 7.17 -12.14
CA PRO A 26 -29.98 7.60 -13.00
C PRO A 26 -29.50 7.95 -14.42
N ALA A 27 -30.38 7.81 -15.42
CA ALA A 27 -30.02 8.14 -16.81
C ALA A 27 -29.77 9.65 -17.00
N THR A 28 -30.50 10.46 -16.24
CA THR A 28 -30.38 11.90 -16.15
C THR A 28 -30.40 12.30 -14.68
N TRP A 29 -29.61 13.30 -14.33
CA TRP A 29 -29.57 13.85 -12.99
C TRP A 29 -29.60 15.38 -13.09
N THR A 30 -30.35 16.03 -12.23
CA THR A 30 -30.38 17.49 -12.16
C THR A 30 -29.60 17.89 -10.93
N GLU A 31 -28.52 18.64 -11.14
CA GLU A 31 -27.76 19.23 -10.05
C GLU A 31 -28.66 20.19 -9.28
N HIS A 32 -28.51 20.21 -7.95
CA HIS A 32 -29.34 20.97 -7.03
C HIS A 32 -28.54 21.59 -5.88
N TRP A 33 -27.23 21.78 -6.11
CA TRP A 33 -26.28 22.42 -5.20
C TRP A 33 -25.79 23.76 -5.74
N PHE A 34 -25.52 24.72 -4.85
CA PHE A 34 -25.05 26.07 -5.19
C PHE A 34 -25.87 26.75 -6.30
N GLU A 35 -25.20 27.24 -7.34
CA GLU A 35 -25.80 27.85 -8.54
C GLU A 35 -26.08 26.82 -9.65
N HIS A 36 -25.74 25.54 -9.41
CA HIS A 36 -25.90 24.48 -10.40
C HIS A 36 -27.35 24.01 -10.39
N ASN A 37 -28.01 24.19 -11.54
CA ASN A 37 -29.35 23.66 -11.82
C ASN A 37 -29.35 23.07 -13.23
N GLN A 38 -28.27 22.37 -13.58
CA GLN A 38 -28.10 21.79 -14.90
C GLN A 38 -28.56 20.34 -14.88
N THR A 39 -29.30 19.96 -15.91
CA THR A 39 -29.61 18.55 -16.15
C THR A 39 -28.46 17.93 -16.92
N VAL A 40 -27.78 17.00 -16.28
CA VAL A 40 -26.69 16.21 -16.84
C VAL A 40 -27.20 14.82 -17.23
N SER A 41 -26.58 14.22 -18.24
CA SER A 41 -26.93 12.89 -18.73
C SER A 41 -25.79 11.91 -18.53
N ARG A 42 -26.11 10.70 -18.08
CA ARG A 42 -25.11 9.64 -17.96
C ARG A 42 -24.60 9.24 -19.34
N VAL A 43 -23.29 9.23 -19.52
CA VAL A 43 -22.60 8.82 -20.76
C VAL A 43 -21.86 7.50 -20.62
N TYR A 44 -21.54 7.08 -19.39
CA TYR A 44 -20.88 5.81 -19.09
C TYR A 44 -21.22 5.34 -17.68
N GLN A 45 -21.23 4.02 -17.47
CA GLN A 45 -21.38 3.40 -16.16
C GLN A 45 -20.72 2.03 -16.12
N ASP A 46 -20.06 1.71 -15.02
CA ASP A 46 -19.70 0.36 -14.61
C ASP A 46 -19.83 0.21 -13.09
N ASN A 47 -19.29 -0.86 -12.49
CA ASN A 47 -19.41 -1.10 -11.04
C ASN A 47 -18.66 -0.08 -10.18
N ASP A 48 -17.74 0.69 -10.77
CA ASP A 48 -16.85 1.60 -10.06
C ASP A 48 -17.23 3.08 -10.30
N VAL A 49 -17.78 3.44 -11.46
CA VAL A 49 -18.09 4.84 -11.77
C VAL A 49 -19.37 5.02 -12.58
N ALA A 50 -19.97 6.21 -12.45
CA ALA A 50 -20.97 6.74 -13.35
C ALA A 50 -20.51 8.12 -13.84
N ILE A 51 -20.38 8.29 -15.15
CA ILE A 51 -19.91 9.54 -15.77
C ILE A 51 -21.09 10.27 -16.39
N TYR A 52 -21.21 11.55 -16.06
CA TYR A 52 -22.27 12.45 -16.51
C TYR A 52 -21.69 13.64 -17.23
N PHE A 53 -22.29 13.98 -18.36
CA PHE A 53 -21.98 15.18 -19.12
C PHE A 53 -23.19 16.10 -19.13
N ASP A 54 -22.93 17.39 -19.01
CA ASP A 54 -23.90 18.38 -19.40
C ASP A 54 -24.08 18.40 -20.95
N PRO A 55 -25.07 19.14 -21.49
CA PRO A 55 -25.30 19.19 -22.94
C PRO A 55 -24.14 19.81 -23.76
N ASP A 56 -23.24 20.57 -23.14
CA ASP A 56 -22.18 21.31 -23.80
C ASP A 56 -20.87 20.52 -23.90
N VAL A 57 -20.67 19.49 -23.07
CA VAL A 57 -19.54 18.56 -23.23
C VAL A 57 -19.72 17.71 -24.49
N ASN A 58 -18.68 17.64 -25.32
CA ASN A 58 -18.67 16.79 -26.49
C ASN A 58 -18.75 15.30 -26.10
N ARG A 59 -19.86 14.64 -26.45
CA ARG A 59 -20.13 13.23 -26.14
C ARG A 59 -19.19 12.22 -26.81
N SER A 60 -18.36 12.63 -27.78
CA SER A 60 -17.33 11.76 -28.32
C SER A 60 -16.12 11.58 -27.38
N ILE A 61 -16.05 12.34 -26.29
CA ILE A 61 -14.98 12.27 -25.30
C ILE A 61 -15.21 11.06 -24.39
N THR A 62 -14.27 10.13 -24.37
CA THR A 62 -14.40 8.85 -23.64
C THR A 62 -13.25 8.53 -22.68
N TRP A 63 -12.17 9.32 -22.67
CA TRP A 63 -11.06 9.11 -21.73
C TRP A 63 -11.49 9.13 -20.25
N PRO A 64 -12.51 9.90 -19.81
CA PRO A 64 -12.93 9.89 -18.41
C PRO A 64 -13.39 8.50 -17.94
N ASN A 65 -14.00 7.72 -18.84
CA ASN A 65 -14.56 6.40 -18.52
C ASN A 65 -13.52 5.46 -17.91
N SER A 66 -12.32 5.40 -18.50
CA SER A 66 -11.23 4.58 -17.98
C SER A 66 -10.45 5.31 -16.89
N PHE A 67 -10.15 6.59 -17.08
CA PHE A 67 -9.27 7.30 -16.15
C PHE A 67 -9.90 7.49 -14.77
N VAL A 68 -11.14 8.02 -14.71
CA VAL A 68 -11.85 8.23 -13.43
C VAL A 68 -12.02 6.90 -12.70
N ARG A 69 -12.37 5.84 -13.44
CA ARG A 69 -12.46 4.48 -12.92
C ARG A 69 -11.15 4.02 -12.30
N ASP A 70 -10.05 4.13 -13.03
CA ASP A 70 -8.77 3.60 -12.58
C ASP A 70 -8.27 4.37 -11.33
N VAL A 71 -8.46 5.70 -11.28
CA VAL A 71 -8.19 6.52 -10.09
C VAL A 71 -9.08 6.10 -8.91
N TRP A 72 -10.38 5.91 -9.13
CA TRP A 72 -11.30 5.53 -8.07
C TRP A 72 -11.03 4.12 -7.53
N LYS A 73 -10.70 3.16 -8.40
CA LYS A 73 -10.30 1.80 -7.99
C LYS A 73 -9.04 1.83 -7.15
N TYR A 74 -8.04 2.60 -7.55
CA TYR A 74 -6.84 2.80 -6.74
C TYR A 74 -7.20 3.40 -5.37
N THR A 75 -8.05 4.44 -5.38
CA THR A 75 -8.48 5.15 -4.17
C THR A 75 -9.15 4.20 -3.18
N LYS A 76 -10.14 3.41 -3.61
CA LYS A 76 -10.81 2.41 -2.76
C LYS A 76 -9.87 1.32 -2.27
N LYS A 77 -8.95 0.86 -3.12
CA LYS A 77 -7.97 -0.17 -2.76
C LYS A 77 -6.97 0.29 -1.69
N THR A 78 -6.65 1.58 -1.68
CA THR A 78 -5.64 2.16 -0.80
C THR A 78 -6.25 2.73 0.48
N TYR A 79 -7.40 3.40 0.38
CA TYR A 79 -8.03 4.15 1.47
C TYR A 79 -9.29 3.48 2.02
N GLY A 80 -9.71 2.33 1.48
CA GLY A 80 -10.88 1.57 1.93
C GLY A 80 -12.18 2.04 1.29
N HIS A 81 -13.32 1.71 1.91
CA HIS A 81 -14.63 2.06 1.37
C HIS A 81 -15.04 3.53 1.65
N PHE A 82 -15.94 4.06 0.81
CA PHE A 82 -16.51 5.41 0.93
C PHE A 82 -18.04 5.37 0.93
N GLY A 83 -18.64 4.72 1.93
CA GLY A 83 -20.09 4.50 1.97
C GLY A 83 -20.53 3.26 1.18
N SER A 84 -21.80 2.88 1.34
CA SER A 84 -22.33 1.61 0.81
C SER A 84 -22.34 1.54 -0.71
N ASP A 85 -22.49 2.68 -1.38
CA ASP A 85 -22.34 2.76 -2.83
C ASP A 85 -20.86 2.79 -3.20
N MET A 86 -20.48 1.87 -4.09
CA MET A 86 -19.11 1.70 -4.55
C MET A 86 -18.78 2.58 -5.76
N GLN A 87 -19.78 3.26 -6.33
CA GLN A 87 -19.60 4.14 -7.47
C GLN A 87 -19.15 5.55 -7.07
N LEU A 88 -18.26 6.13 -7.88
CA LEU A 88 -18.06 7.56 -7.94
C LEU A 88 -18.92 8.16 -9.07
N TYR A 89 -19.61 9.25 -8.78
CA TYR A 89 -20.42 9.99 -9.74
C TYR A 89 -19.60 11.19 -10.22
N ALA A 90 -19.13 11.16 -11.46
CA ALA A 90 -18.30 12.22 -12.01
C ALA A 90 -19.07 13.02 -13.05
N ILE A 91 -19.19 14.32 -12.81
CA ILE A 91 -19.91 15.28 -13.66
C ILE A 91 -18.86 16.17 -14.34
N PHE A 92 -19.06 16.43 -15.64
CA PHE A 92 -18.19 17.29 -16.43
C PHE A 92 -18.99 18.42 -17.10
N HIS A 93 -18.40 19.62 -17.08
CA HIS A 93 -18.93 20.82 -17.72
C HIS A 93 -17.93 21.47 -18.68
N THR A 94 -18.41 21.99 -19.81
CA THR A 94 -17.59 22.70 -20.81
C THR A 94 -18.07 24.14 -20.98
N GLY A 95 -17.12 25.09 -21.03
CA GLY A 95 -17.38 26.52 -21.18
C GLY A 95 -17.97 27.22 -19.94
N LYS A 96 -18.03 26.53 -18.78
CA LYS A 96 -18.67 27.02 -17.55
C LYS A 96 -18.14 26.30 -16.31
N TYR A 97 -18.57 26.78 -15.13
CA TYR A 97 -18.31 26.19 -13.81
C TYR A 97 -16.83 25.81 -13.59
N GLY A 98 -15.92 26.71 -13.99
CA GLY A 98 -14.48 26.45 -13.97
C GLY A 98 -13.96 26.10 -12.58
N GLY A 99 -13.29 24.97 -12.44
CA GLY A 99 -12.80 24.44 -11.17
C GLY A 99 -13.39 23.06 -10.88
N GLY A 100 -13.42 22.68 -9.61
CA GLY A 100 -14.06 21.46 -9.15
C GLY A 100 -14.85 21.69 -7.87
N HIS A 101 -15.85 20.83 -7.69
CA HIS A 101 -16.73 20.79 -6.55
C HIS A 101 -16.93 19.33 -6.12
N PRO A 102 -16.34 18.90 -5.00
CA PRO A 102 -16.50 17.54 -4.51
C PRO A 102 -17.62 17.48 -3.47
N SER A 103 -18.33 16.35 -3.43
CA SER A 103 -19.21 16.03 -2.32
C SER A 103 -19.18 14.56 -1.97
N THR A 104 -19.47 14.24 -0.72
CA THR A 104 -19.33 12.90 -0.16
C THR A 104 -20.68 12.25 0.09
N TYR A 105 -20.70 10.93 0.24
CA TYR A 105 -21.92 10.19 0.53
C TYR A 105 -22.64 10.56 1.85
N PHE A 106 -22.05 11.42 2.68
CA PHE A 106 -22.71 11.98 3.86
C PHE A 106 -23.68 13.12 3.53
N ASP A 107 -23.54 13.73 2.36
CA ASP A 107 -24.26 14.93 1.99
C ASP A 107 -25.60 14.63 1.31
N SER A 108 -26.69 15.07 1.95
CA SER A 108 -28.04 14.95 1.40
C SER A 108 -28.27 15.80 0.17
N ASP A 109 -27.57 16.93 0.04
CA ASP A 109 -27.71 17.84 -1.10
C ASP A 109 -27.14 17.23 -2.38
N HIS A 110 -26.38 16.13 -2.26
CA HIS A 110 -25.81 15.37 -3.36
C HIS A 110 -26.38 13.94 -3.42
N ASP A 111 -27.60 13.75 -2.90
CA ASP A 111 -28.32 12.48 -2.87
C ASP A 111 -27.55 11.34 -2.15
N TYR A 112 -26.69 11.68 -1.19
CA TYR A 112 -25.82 10.74 -0.48
C TYR A 112 -24.87 9.96 -1.41
N ARG A 113 -24.35 10.62 -2.46
CA ARG A 113 -23.37 10.07 -3.40
C ARG A 113 -21.98 10.65 -3.17
N ASN A 114 -20.95 9.88 -3.51
CA ASN A 114 -19.62 10.47 -3.74
C ASN A 114 -19.61 11.10 -5.13
N VAL A 115 -19.39 12.41 -5.20
CA VAL A 115 -19.50 13.22 -6.40
C VAL A 115 -18.22 13.98 -6.62
N ILE A 116 -17.72 13.95 -7.84
CA ILE A 116 -16.83 14.99 -8.35
C ILE A 116 -17.58 15.74 -9.44
N ASP A 117 -17.62 17.05 -9.35
CA ASP A 117 -18.21 17.93 -10.33
C ASP A 117 -17.10 18.85 -10.84
N VAL A 118 -16.68 18.67 -12.10
CA VAL A 118 -15.54 19.39 -12.67
C VAL A 118 -15.97 20.18 -13.90
N GLY A 119 -15.58 21.45 -13.94
CA GLY A 119 -15.88 22.34 -15.04
C GLY A 119 -14.66 23.12 -15.53
N SER A 120 -14.76 23.63 -16.74
CA SER A 120 -13.74 24.46 -17.34
C SER A 120 -14.36 25.57 -18.15
N GLY A 121 -13.85 26.80 -18.01
CA GLY A 121 -14.26 27.94 -18.83
C GLY A 121 -13.87 27.81 -20.32
N SER A 122 -13.06 26.82 -20.69
CA SER A 122 -12.70 26.55 -22.08
C SER A 122 -13.84 25.85 -22.82
N THR A 123 -14.17 26.32 -24.03
CA THR A 123 -15.16 25.67 -24.92
C THR A 123 -14.64 24.40 -25.59
N THR A 124 -13.35 24.12 -25.47
CA THR A 124 -12.70 22.89 -25.97
C THR A 124 -12.19 21.99 -24.85
N ALA A 125 -12.67 22.22 -23.62
CA ALA A 125 -12.29 21.43 -22.45
C ALA A 125 -12.45 19.93 -22.69
N TRP A 126 -11.64 19.13 -21.98
CA TRP A 126 -11.68 17.67 -21.99
C TRP A 126 -11.25 17.01 -23.30
N THR A 127 -10.92 17.78 -24.35
CA THR A 127 -10.52 17.22 -25.65
C THR A 127 -9.16 16.51 -25.56
N SER A 128 -8.23 17.00 -24.72
CA SER A 128 -6.88 16.43 -24.65
C SER A 128 -6.81 15.19 -23.77
N GLY A 129 -7.56 15.15 -22.66
CA GLY A 129 -7.44 14.09 -21.66
C GLY A 129 -6.02 13.96 -21.10
N THR A 130 -5.31 15.09 -20.98
CA THR A 130 -3.93 15.17 -20.48
C THR A 130 -3.76 16.42 -19.62
N GLY A 131 -2.70 16.44 -18.80
CA GLY A 131 -2.37 17.61 -17.98
C GLY A 131 -3.50 17.96 -17.02
N TRP A 132 -3.95 19.21 -17.07
CA TRP A 132 -4.97 19.75 -16.17
C TRP A 132 -6.29 18.97 -16.20
N ASP A 133 -6.71 18.44 -17.37
CA ASP A 133 -7.91 17.60 -17.50
C ASP A 133 -7.88 16.40 -16.54
N LEU A 134 -6.71 15.79 -16.36
CA LEU A 134 -6.49 14.66 -15.47
C LEU A 134 -6.27 15.10 -14.01
N ASP A 135 -5.56 16.21 -13.84
CA ASP A 135 -5.15 16.71 -12.52
C ASP A 135 -6.37 17.15 -11.71
N ILE A 136 -7.32 17.88 -12.32
CA ILE A 136 -8.53 18.35 -11.61
C ILE A 136 -9.42 17.19 -11.19
N VAL A 137 -9.60 16.17 -12.05
CA VAL A 137 -10.37 14.97 -11.70
C VAL A 137 -9.74 14.26 -10.51
N THR A 138 -8.41 14.07 -10.53
CA THR A 138 -7.69 13.38 -9.45
C THR A 138 -7.70 14.21 -8.16
N HIS A 139 -7.63 15.54 -8.30
CA HIS A 139 -7.75 16.49 -7.20
C HIS A 139 -9.10 16.36 -6.50
N GLU A 140 -10.22 16.37 -7.22
CA GLU A 140 -11.54 16.26 -6.59
C GLU A 140 -11.75 14.91 -5.89
N ILE A 141 -11.21 13.83 -6.46
CA ILE A 141 -11.22 12.51 -5.78
C ILE A 141 -10.43 12.56 -4.47
N SER A 142 -9.37 13.36 -4.39
CA SER A 142 -8.61 13.56 -3.16
C SER A 142 -9.46 14.18 -2.04
N HIS A 143 -10.40 15.07 -2.37
CA HIS A 143 -11.32 15.62 -1.39
C HIS A 143 -12.30 14.56 -0.86
N ILE A 144 -12.74 13.61 -1.69
CA ILE A 144 -13.52 12.46 -1.19
C ILE A 144 -12.72 11.66 -0.17
N VAL A 145 -11.43 11.44 -0.43
CA VAL A 145 -10.53 10.80 0.55
C VAL A 145 -10.46 11.61 1.83
N GLU A 146 -10.19 12.90 1.72
CA GLU A 146 -10.00 13.78 2.87
C GLU A 146 -11.26 13.88 3.75
N PHE A 147 -12.44 14.01 3.16
CA PHE A 147 -13.68 14.34 3.86
C PHE A 147 -14.57 13.14 4.20
N ALA A 148 -14.28 11.94 3.69
CA ALA A 148 -15.11 10.76 3.91
C ALA A 148 -14.36 9.47 4.25
N SER A 149 -13.03 9.53 4.42
CA SER A 149 -12.24 8.38 4.81
C SER A 149 -12.72 7.74 6.12
N LYS A 150 -12.74 6.42 6.14
CA LYS A 150 -12.98 5.59 7.34
C LYS A 150 -14.34 5.78 8.01
N GLY A 151 -15.35 6.18 7.23
CA GLY A 151 -16.70 6.36 7.75
C GLY A 151 -16.85 7.55 8.69
N VAL A 152 -16.00 8.57 8.52
CA VAL A 152 -16.05 9.82 9.29
C VAL A 152 -16.16 10.98 8.33
N GLN A 153 -17.11 11.89 8.60
CA GLN A 153 -17.32 13.10 7.85
C GLN A 153 -16.39 14.21 8.33
N GLY A 154 -15.84 14.97 7.39
CA GLY A 154 -15.02 16.15 7.67
C GLY A 154 -13.51 15.89 7.65
N SER A 155 -12.73 16.96 7.70
CA SER A 155 -11.27 16.92 7.83
C SER A 155 -10.80 17.88 8.92
N PRO A 156 -10.31 17.39 10.07
CA PRO A 156 -9.78 18.27 11.12
C PRO A 156 -8.51 19.01 10.67
N ALA A 157 -7.85 18.52 9.61
CA ALA A 157 -6.58 19.04 9.09
C ALA A 157 -6.75 20.03 7.94
N PHE A 158 -7.95 20.16 7.36
CA PHE A 158 -8.18 21.00 6.18
C PHE A 158 -7.67 22.43 6.38
N ASN A 159 -7.94 23.04 7.54
CA ASN A 159 -7.44 24.40 7.84
C ASN A 159 -5.93 24.49 8.15
N ARG A 160 -5.17 23.40 8.04
CA ARG A 160 -3.71 23.38 8.16
C ARG A 160 -3.05 23.37 6.80
N TRP A 161 -3.51 22.52 5.89
CA TRP A 161 -2.94 22.49 4.54
C TRP A 161 -3.73 23.34 3.54
N GLY A 162 -5.04 23.49 3.73
CA GLY A 162 -5.94 24.12 2.78
C GLY A 162 -6.01 23.37 1.45
N ASP A 163 -6.91 23.82 0.60
CA ASP A 163 -6.85 23.44 -0.80
C ASP A 163 -5.56 24.03 -1.42
N SER A 164 -4.58 23.24 -1.92
CA SER A 164 -4.66 21.85 -2.39
C SER A 164 -3.53 20.94 -1.87
N LYS A 165 -2.89 21.26 -0.75
CA LYS A 165 -1.52 20.75 -0.50
C LYS A 165 -1.44 19.25 -0.26
N TRP A 166 -2.49 18.67 0.35
CA TRP A 166 -2.58 17.21 0.47
C TRP A 166 -2.96 16.57 -0.88
N ALA A 167 -3.83 17.22 -1.68
CA ALA A 167 -4.17 16.78 -3.03
C ALA A 167 -2.92 16.68 -3.94
N GLU A 168 -1.97 17.61 -3.82
CA GLU A 168 -0.72 17.59 -4.61
C GLU A 168 0.08 16.29 -4.44
N ILE A 169 0.22 15.78 -3.20
CA ILE A 169 0.91 14.50 -2.95
C ILE A 169 0.05 13.30 -3.34
N PHE A 170 -1.28 13.40 -3.20
CA PHE A 170 -2.21 12.37 -3.63
C PHE A 170 -2.17 12.18 -5.16
N ILE A 171 -2.20 13.26 -5.95
CA ILE A 171 -2.12 13.19 -7.42
C ILE A 171 -0.81 12.53 -7.86
N TYR A 172 0.31 12.92 -7.24
CA TYR A 172 1.62 12.31 -7.50
C TYR A 172 1.61 10.79 -7.23
N ASP A 173 1.05 10.38 -6.10
CA ASP A 173 0.91 8.97 -5.70
C ASP A 173 0.03 8.17 -6.67
N VAL A 174 -1.16 8.69 -7.01
CA VAL A 174 -2.08 8.08 -7.97
C VAL A 174 -1.40 7.85 -9.32
N TYR A 175 -0.69 8.85 -9.85
CA TYR A 175 -0.02 8.72 -11.14
C TYR A 175 1.10 7.69 -11.12
N LEU A 176 1.87 7.59 -10.04
CA LEU A 176 2.84 6.51 -9.87
C LEU A 176 2.15 5.14 -9.85
N ALA A 177 1.07 5.00 -9.08
CA ALA A 177 0.33 3.74 -8.94
C ALA A 177 -0.31 3.27 -10.25
N LEU A 178 -0.78 4.20 -11.08
CA LEU A 178 -1.35 3.92 -12.40
C LEU A 178 -0.30 3.76 -13.51
N GLY A 179 1.00 3.78 -13.18
CA GLY A 179 2.09 3.65 -14.16
C GLY A 179 2.27 4.88 -15.06
N ARG A 180 1.64 6.01 -14.73
CA ARG A 180 1.69 7.28 -15.47
C ARG A 180 2.91 8.10 -15.06
N THR A 181 4.10 7.52 -15.25
CA THR A 181 5.36 8.09 -14.76
C THR A 181 5.68 9.46 -15.34
N SER A 182 5.27 9.76 -16.58
CA SER A 182 5.41 11.09 -17.19
C SER A 182 4.55 12.14 -16.50
N ASP A 183 3.30 11.80 -16.17
CA ASP A 183 2.38 12.70 -15.46
C ASP A 183 2.84 12.91 -14.02
N ALA A 184 3.28 11.85 -13.33
CA ALA A 184 3.86 11.96 -11.99
C ALA A 184 5.10 12.86 -11.98
N THR A 185 5.98 12.73 -12.97
CA THR A 185 7.18 13.57 -13.11
C THR A 185 6.81 15.04 -13.36
N ARG A 186 5.81 15.29 -14.20
CA ARG A 186 5.31 16.64 -14.45
C ARG A 186 4.75 17.26 -13.17
N VAL A 187 3.81 16.59 -12.51
CA VAL A 187 3.21 17.07 -11.25
C VAL A 187 4.29 17.35 -10.21
N TYR A 188 5.25 16.44 -10.02
CA TYR A 188 6.38 16.65 -9.12
C TYR A 188 7.13 17.95 -9.44
N ASN A 189 7.50 18.16 -10.71
CA ASN A 189 8.23 19.36 -11.12
C ASN A 189 7.40 20.64 -10.95
N ASP A 190 6.09 20.57 -11.15
CA ASP A 190 5.18 21.70 -11.01
C ASP A 190 5.06 22.15 -9.54
N VAL A 191 5.04 21.21 -8.59
CA VAL A 191 4.76 21.51 -7.17
C VAL A 191 6.01 21.58 -6.27
N ILE A 192 7.14 20.98 -6.67
CA ILE A 192 8.34 20.91 -5.81
C ILE A 192 8.90 22.28 -5.42
N ASN A 193 8.73 23.29 -6.28
CA ASN A 193 9.21 24.65 -6.03
C ASN A 193 8.09 25.63 -5.66
N LYS A 194 6.84 25.18 -5.60
CA LYS A 194 5.70 26.02 -5.21
C LYS A 194 5.86 26.49 -3.76
N THR A 195 5.59 27.76 -3.51
CA THR A 195 5.66 28.39 -2.20
C THR A 195 4.29 28.88 -1.75
N ASP A 196 4.11 28.90 -0.44
CA ASP A 196 2.97 29.48 0.24
C ASP A 196 3.42 30.45 1.34
N SER A 197 2.49 31.31 1.77
CA SER A 197 2.67 32.22 2.90
C SER A 197 2.19 31.65 4.23
N PHE A 198 1.53 30.49 4.21
CA PHE A 198 1.01 29.81 5.39
C PHE A 198 1.71 28.45 5.60
N PRO A 199 2.12 28.11 6.84
CA PRO A 199 1.99 28.90 8.08
C PRO A 199 3.00 30.05 8.21
N ARG A 200 3.97 30.13 7.31
CA ARG A 200 4.90 31.26 7.22
C ARG A 200 5.29 31.52 5.77
N ALA A 201 5.88 32.69 5.53
CA ALA A 201 6.43 33.03 4.21
C ALA A 201 7.42 31.97 3.72
N ASN A 202 7.34 31.64 2.43
CA ASN A 202 8.19 30.67 1.75
C ASN A 202 8.05 29.23 2.28
N THR A 203 6.87 28.85 2.77
CA THR A 203 6.59 27.44 3.08
C THR A 203 6.48 26.64 1.79
N HIS A 204 7.16 25.50 1.71
CA HIS A 204 7.02 24.54 0.62
C HIS A 204 6.37 23.25 1.13
N TRP A 205 5.04 23.17 1.06
CA TRP A 205 4.28 22.03 1.59
C TRP A 205 4.67 20.70 0.96
N PHE A 206 4.71 20.64 -0.37
CA PHE A 206 5.08 19.40 -1.06
C PHE A 206 6.52 19.01 -0.76
N ARG A 207 7.48 19.92 -0.97
CA ARG A 207 8.93 19.65 -0.86
C ARG A 207 9.39 19.31 0.56
N ASP A 208 8.94 20.07 1.55
CA ASP A 208 9.51 20.03 2.90
C ASP A 208 8.64 19.21 3.87
N TRP A 209 7.37 18.97 3.54
CA TRP A 209 6.45 18.22 4.39
C TRP A 209 5.99 16.90 3.76
N PHE A 210 5.12 16.94 2.74
CA PHE A 210 4.45 15.74 2.26
C PHE A 210 5.36 14.77 1.51
N TYR A 211 6.19 15.25 0.58
CA TYR A 211 7.03 14.38 -0.23
C TYR A 211 8.10 13.62 0.58
N PRO A 212 8.84 14.23 1.53
CA PRO A 212 9.75 13.48 2.38
C PRO A 212 9.05 12.45 3.26
N ILE A 213 7.85 12.77 3.77
CA ILE A 213 7.07 11.83 4.57
C ILE A 213 6.65 10.63 3.71
N TYR A 214 6.05 10.91 2.55
CA TYR A 214 5.66 9.90 1.57
C TYR A 214 6.85 9.01 1.18
N LYS A 215 7.94 9.60 0.74
CA LYS A 215 9.13 8.89 0.23
C LYS A 215 9.79 8.01 1.28
N ASN A 216 9.91 8.49 2.52
CA ASN A 216 10.71 7.84 3.55
C ASN A 216 9.90 6.90 4.45
N HIS A 217 8.57 7.01 4.45
CA HIS A 217 7.72 6.34 5.44
C HIS A 217 6.61 5.47 4.83
N GLY A 218 6.79 5.00 3.59
CA GLY A 218 5.95 3.94 3.01
C GLY A 218 4.90 4.39 1.99
N GLY A 219 5.13 5.51 1.32
CA GLY A 219 4.33 5.98 0.19
C GLY A 219 2.87 6.23 0.56
N ALA A 220 1.94 5.74 -0.26
CA ALA A 220 0.50 5.79 0.00
C ALA A 220 0.10 5.27 1.39
N SER A 221 0.86 4.32 1.93
CA SER A 221 0.54 3.73 3.24
C SER A 221 0.68 4.74 4.38
N VAL A 222 1.64 5.67 4.33
CA VAL A 222 1.73 6.73 5.37
C VAL A 222 0.61 7.75 5.21
N LEU A 223 0.20 8.07 3.98
CA LEU A 223 -0.92 8.97 3.72
C LEU A 223 -2.22 8.39 4.28
N ASN A 224 -2.51 7.11 4.00
CA ASN A 224 -3.69 6.43 4.53
C ASN A 224 -3.66 6.30 6.06
N ARG A 225 -2.50 5.97 6.66
CA ARG A 225 -2.38 5.82 8.12
C ARG A 225 -2.70 7.09 8.90
N PHE A 226 -2.49 8.27 8.29
CA PHE A 226 -2.95 9.52 8.90
C PHE A 226 -4.47 9.51 9.15
N PHE A 227 -5.26 9.14 8.14
CA PHE A 227 -6.72 9.01 8.28
C PHE A 227 -7.15 7.87 9.20
N VAL A 228 -6.40 6.75 9.20
CA VAL A 228 -6.63 5.65 10.17
C VAL A 228 -6.50 6.17 11.60
N LEU A 229 -5.44 6.92 11.91
CA LEU A 229 -5.22 7.47 13.25
C LEU A 229 -6.29 8.50 13.61
N LEU A 230 -6.67 9.39 12.69
CA LEU A 230 -7.77 10.33 12.93
C LEU A 230 -9.06 9.59 13.28
N ALA A 231 -9.42 8.57 12.50
CA ALA A 231 -10.59 7.77 12.78
C ALA A 231 -10.52 7.06 14.15
N GLN A 232 -9.34 6.58 14.56
CA GLN A 232 -9.20 5.88 15.84
C GLN A 232 -9.23 6.80 17.06
N TYR A 233 -8.62 7.98 16.97
CA TYR A 233 -8.27 8.77 18.15
C TYR A 233 -8.87 10.17 18.18
N PHE A 234 -9.11 10.79 17.02
CA PHE A 234 -9.55 12.17 16.99
C PHE A 234 -11.02 12.28 17.42
N PRO A 235 -11.42 13.28 18.25
CA PRO A 235 -12.77 13.35 18.79
C PRO A 235 -13.84 13.49 17.70
N ARG A 236 -14.98 12.85 17.92
CA ARG A 236 -16.13 12.85 17.00
C ARG A 236 -17.39 13.38 17.67
N ASN A 237 -18.29 13.93 16.87
CA ASN A 237 -19.67 14.23 17.24
C ASN A 237 -20.60 13.52 16.24
N GLY A 238 -21.08 12.33 16.59
CA GLY A 238 -21.78 11.48 15.64
C GLY A 238 -20.82 10.96 14.55
N GLN A 239 -21.17 11.21 13.29
CA GLN A 239 -20.33 10.83 12.14
C GLN A 239 -19.28 11.89 11.79
N ASP A 240 -19.39 13.10 12.33
CA ASP A 240 -18.45 14.19 12.08
C ASP A 240 -17.26 14.17 13.03
N TYR A 241 -16.12 14.67 12.58
CA TYR A 241 -15.09 15.13 13.51
C TYR A 241 -15.57 16.33 14.32
N ALA A 242 -15.33 16.31 15.63
CA ALA A 242 -15.94 17.27 16.55
C ALA A 242 -15.35 18.69 16.45
N ARG A 243 -14.14 18.84 15.91
CA ARG A 243 -13.41 20.11 15.80
C ARG A 243 -12.24 20.03 14.83
N GLU A 244 -11.62 21.16 14.55
CA GLU A 244 -10.32 21.22 13.88
C GLU A 244 -9.17 20.81 14.80
N MET A 245 -8.07 20.34 14.19
CA MET A 245 -6.84 20.02 14.92
C MET A 245 -5.91 21.23 15.02
N ASN A 246 -5.17 21.40 16.10
CA ASN A 246 -4.12 22.41 16.20
C ASN A 246 -2.78 21.94 15.59
N TRP A 247 -1.74 22.77 15.60
CA TRP A 247 -0.45 22.44 14.96
C TRP A 247 0.33 21.33 15.70
N GLY A 248 0.24 21.30 17.02
CA GLY A 248 0.80 20.22 17.81
C GLY A 248 0.16 18.87 17.50
N GLU A 249 -1.16 18.83 17.39
CA GLU A 249 -1.93 17.65 16.98
C GLU A 249 -1.58 17.25 15.54
N PHE A 250 -1.54 18.20 14.61
CA PHE A 250 -1.16 17.94 13.21
C PHE A 250 0.17 17.19 13.11
N VAL A 251 1.21 17.69 13.78
CA VAL A 251 2.53 17.04 13.76
C VAL A 251 2.53 15.73 14.54
N HIS A 252 1.77 15.63 15.63
CA HIS A 252 1.64 14.41 16.41
C HIS A 252 0.99 13.27 15.61
N PHE A 253 -0.11 13.52 14.90
CA PHE A 253 -0.80 12.53 14.07
C PHE A 253 0.04 12.10 12.86
N TRP A 254 0.70 13.04 12.17
CA TRP A 254 1.66 12.67 11.11
C TRP A 254 2.85 11.88 11.67
N SER A 255 3.32 12.19 12.89
CA SER A 255 4.38 11.42 13.55
C SER A 255 3.95 9.99 13.86
N GLY A 256 2.70 9.81 14.30
CA GLY A 256 2.08 8.49 14.45
C GLY A 256 2.01 7.74 13.12
N ALA A 257 1.52 8.40 12.06
CA ALA A 257 1.38 7.78 10.75
C ALA A 257 2.73 7.36 10.14
N ALA A 258 3.77 8.17 10.35
CA ALA A 258 5.13 7.88 9.90
C ALA A 258 5.86 6.88 10.83
N GLY A 259 5.41 6.74 12.07
CA GLY A 259 6.09 5.99 13.13
C GLY A 259 7.45 6.55 13.50
N VAL A 260 7.59 7.87 13.42
CA VAL A 260 8.77 8.61 13.83
C VAL A 260 8.34 10.02 14.25
N ASN A 261 9.04 10.62 15.21
CA ASN A 261 8.75 12.00 15.60
C ASN A 261 9.15 12.97 14.47
N LEU A 262 8.17 13.63 13.87
CA LEU A 262 8.37 14.56 12.75
C LEU A 262 8.60 16.02 13.18
N LYS A 263 8.69 16.33 14.48
CA LYS A 263 8.90 17.69 14.98
C LYS A 263 10.10 18.39 14.32
N THR A 264 11.22 17.70 14.14
CA THR A 264 12.40 18.28 13.46
C THR A 264 12.08 18.66 12.02
N GLN A 265 11.36 17.81 11.28
CA GLN A 265 10.95 18.11 9.91
C GLN A 265 9.94 19.28 9.89
N ALA A 266 8.98 19.30 10.81
CA ALA A 266 8.01 20.38 10.95
C ALA A 266 8.71 21.71 11.26
N THR A 267 9.73 21.68 12.12
CA THR A 267 10.54 22.86 12.48
C THR A 267 11.24 23.42 11.24
N SER A 268 11.82 22.55 10.41
CA SER A 268 12.46 22.96 9.15
C SER A 268 11.46 23.50 8.14
N ALA A 269 10.31 22.83 7.95
CA ALA A 269 9.30 23.21 6.97
C ALA A 269 8.54 24.50 7.36
N PHE A 270 8.08 24.57 8.61
CA PHE A 270 7.08 25.53 9.06
C PHE A 270 7.58 26.49 10.15
N GLY A 271 8.72 26.20 10.76
CA GLY A 271 9.11 26.82 12.03
C GLY A 271 8.46 26.10 13.22
N TRP A 272 8.83 26.52 14.44
CA TRP A 272 8.35 25.87 15.67
C TRP A 272 8.20 26.87 16.82
N PRO A 273 7.12 27.68 16.84
CA PRO A 273 6.86 28.61 17.94
C PRO A 273 6.54 27.86 19.24
N ALA A 274 6.75 28.52 20.39
CA ALA A 274 6.54 27.92 21.71
C ALA A 274 5.09 27.43 21.96
N GLU A 275 4.11 28.06 21.31
CA GLU A 275 2.72 27.61 21.33
C GLU A 275 2.57 26.18 20.77
N TRP A 276 3.22 25.89 19.64
CA TRP A 276 3.13 24.56 19.01
C TRP A 276 3.83 23.49 19.84
N GLU A 277 4.88 23.86 20.58
CA GLU A 277 5.49 22.94 21.56
C GLU A 277 4.51 22.55 22.65
N THR A 278 3.78 23.53 23.19
CA THR A 278 2.77 23.30 24.22
C THR A 278 1.65 22.41 23.68
N GLN A 279 1.16 22.73 22.48
CA GLN A 279 0.14 21.93 21.79
C GLN A 279 0.62 20.50 21.49
N PHE A 280 1.87 20.32 21.08
CA PHE A 280 2.43 19.00 20.73
C PHE A 280 2.58 18.11 21.95
N VAL A 281 3.10 18.66 23.06
CA VAL A 281 3.18 17.93 24.34
C VAL A 281 1.79 17.57 24.85
N GLN A 282 0.81 18.46 24.69
CA GLN A 282 -0.57 18.17 25.08
C GLN A 282 -1.19 17.09 24.19
N ALA A 283 -0.99 17.16 22.87
CA ALA A 283 -1.46 16.14 21.93
C ALA A 283 -0.91 14.74 22.27
N GLN A 284 0.36 14.63 22.66
CA GLN A 284 0.96 13.36 23.09
C GLN A 284 0.32 12.76 24.36
N ARG A 285 -0.32 13.60 25.20
CA ARG A 285 -1.05 13.15 26.39
C ARG A 285 -2.48 12.76 26.04
N ASP A 286 -3.13 13.55 25.20
CA ASP A 286 -4.53 13.37 24.83
C ASP A 286 -4.71 12.19 23.86
N PHE A 287 -3.70 11.90 23.03
CA PHE A 287 -3.70 10.83 22.03
C PHE A 287 -2.49 9.89 22.22
N PRO A 288 -2.52 8.97 23.19
CA PRO A 288 -1.33 8.24 23.63
C PRO A 288 -0.93 7.06 22.71
N PHE A 289 -0.94 7.24 21.39
CA PHE A 289 -0.36 6.27 20.47
C PHE A 289 1.17 6.44 20.36
N THR A 290 1.89 5.33 20.21
CA THR A 290 3.35 5.33 20.09
C THR A 290 3.78 5.56 18.64
N TYR A 291 4.91 6.24 18.46
CA TYR A 291 5.57 6.35 17.15
C TYR A 291 6.34 5.05 16.83
N THR A 292 5.62 3.93 16.80
CA THR A 292 6.19 2.67 16.39
C THR A 292 6.29 2.69 14.88
N LYS A 293 7.52 2.60 14.33
CA LYS A 293 7.71 2.47 12.89
C LYS A 293 6.83 1.32 12.38
N PRO A 294 5.83 1.59 11.53
CA PRO A 294 4.99 0.54 10.99
C PRO A 294 5.89 -0.45 10.26
N GLY A 295 5.71 -1.74 10.54
CA GLY A 295 6.32 -2.78 9.71
C GLY A 295 5.86 -2.63 8.25
N PRO A 296 6.53 -3.32 7.30
CA PRO A 296 6.01 -3.39 5.94
C PRO A 296 4.58 -3.94 5.95
N THR A 297 3.81 -3.63 4.89
CA THR A 297 2.52 -4.30 4.66
C THR A 297 2.77 -5.80 4.62
N ALA A 298 2.19 -6.51 5.59
CA ALA A 298 2.35 -7.94 5.76
C ALA A 298 1.19 -8.70 5.13
N VAL A 299 -0.02 -8.15 5.22
CA VAL A 299 -1.24 -8.74 4.67
C VAL A 299 -2.06 -7.65 4.00
N SER A 300 -2.64 -7.93 2.84
CA SER A 300 -3.66 -7.08 2.24
C SER A 300 -4.97 -7.84 2.15
N VAL A 301 -6.08 -7.26 2.61
CA VAL A 301 -7.42 -7.86 2.52
C VAL A 301 -8.28 -7.08 1.53
N PHE A 302 -9.23 -7.77 0.89
CA PHE A 302 -10.01 -7.22 -0.21
C PHE A 302 -11.48 -7.63 -0.11
N GLN A 303 -12.35 -6.70 -0.53
CA GLN A 303 -13.79 -6.90 -0.50
C GLN A 303 -14.25 -8.00 -1.46
N ASP A 304 -13.74 -7.97 -2.69
CA ASP A 304 -14.19 -8.89 -3.73
C ASP A 304 -13.19 -10.02 -3.97
N LEU A 305 -13.63 -11.05 -4.67
CA LEU A 305 -12.77 -12.11 -5.20
C LEU A 305 -11.65 -11.54 -6.09
N ASN A 306 -10.58 -12.32 -6.25
CA ASN A 306 -9.41 -11.99 -7.07
C ASN A 306 -8.74 -10.66 -6.68
N HIS A 307 -8.82 -10.27 -5.41
CA HIS A 307 -8.26 -9.03 -4.87
C HIS A 307 -8.91 -7.77 -5.46
N GLY A 308 -10.22 -7.85 -5.75
CA GLY A 308 -11.04 -6.75 -6.26
C GLY A 308 -11.67 -5.89 -5.14
N GLY A 309 -12.50 -4.93 -5.52
CA GLY A 309 -13.20 -4.06 -4.57
C GLY A 309 -12.27 -3.09 -3.82
N TYR A 310 -12.71 -2.64 -2.64
CA TYR A 310 -11.84 -1.89 -1.73
C TYR A 310 -10.85 -2.82 -1.03
N GLY A 311 -9.82 -2.25 -0.41
CA GLY A 311 -8.87 -3.05 0.36
C GLY A 311 -8.23 -2.31 1.53
N ALA A 312 -7.50 -3.06 2.34
CA ALA A 312 -6.66 -2.53 3.41
C ALA A 312 -5.32 -3.26 3.46
N ALA A 313 -4.25 -2.49 3.57
CA ALA A 313 -2.87 -2.96 3.70
C ALA A 313 -2.45 -2.96 5.17
N LEU A 314 -2.37 -4.14 5.78
CA LEU A 314 -2.20 -4.35 7.20
C LEU A 314 -0.75 -4.77 7.54
N PRO A 315 -0.02 -3.99 8.34
CA PRO A 315 1.22 -4.44 8.97
C PRO A 315 0.97 -5.59 9.98
N VAL A 316 2.06 -6.09 10.60
CA VAL A 316 1.95 -6.96 11.78
C VAL A 316 1.18 -6.24 12.88
N GLY A 317 0.18 -6.92 13.44
CA GLY A 317 -0.71 -6.32 14.42
C GLY A 317 -1.91 -7.19 14.75
N ARG A 318 -2.71 -6.72 15.70
CA ARG A 318 -3.98 -7.33 16.10
C ARG A 318 -5.09 -6.35 15.79
N TYR A 319 -6.09 -6.78 15.04
CA TYR A 319 -7.14 -5.93 14.51
C TYR A 319 -8.49 -6.47 14.97
N THR A 320 -9.09 -5.81 15.96
CA THR A 320 -10.51 -5.98 16.29
C THR A 320 -11.37 -5.40 15.17
N LEU A 321 -12.69 -5.64 15.19
CA LEU A 321 -13.63 -5.03 14.26
C LEU A 321 -13.51 -3.51 14.24
N SER A 322 -13.45 -2.88 15.41
CA SER A 322 -13.26 -1.43 15.50
C SER A 322 -11.94 -0.98 14.85
N ALA A 323 -10.87 -1.77 14.96
CA ALA A 323 -9.63 -1.46 14.29
C ALA A 323 -9.76 -1.65 12.77
N LEU A 324 -10.34 -2.75 12.29
CA LEU A 324 -10.58 -3.02 10.87
C LEU A 324 -11.42 -1.93 10.21
N ASN A 325 -12.49 -1.47 10.87
CA ASN A 325 -13.31 -0.35 10.42
C ASN A 325 -12.47 0.92 10.25
N ALA A 326 -11.56 1.22 11.19
CA ALA A 326 -10.65 2.36 11.07
C ALA A 326 -9.61 2.19 9.95
N TRP A 327 -9.32 0.95 9.55
CA TRP A 327 -8.52 0.66 8.34
C TRP A 327 -9.35 0.70 7.05
N GLY A 328 -10.68 0.83 7.16
CA GLY A 328 -11.61 0.94 6.03
C GLY A 328 -12.18 -0.41 5.57
N VAL A 329 -12.16 -1.42 6.44
CA VAL A 329 -12.68 -2.77 6.20
C VAL A 329 -13.96 -2.97 7.00
N ARG A 330 -15.05 -3.42 6.35
CA ARG A 330 -16.33 -3.69 7.02
C ARG A 330 -16.35 -5.06 7.66
N ASN A 331 -17.25 -5.22 8.63
CA ASN A 331 -17.56 -6.54 9.18
C ASN A 331 -18.05 -7.47 8.07
N ASP A 332 -17.59 -8.72 8.09
CA ASP A 332 -18.15 -9.77 7.23
C ASP A 332 -18.11 -9.39 5.73
N ASP A 333 -17.01 -8.81 5.26
CA ASP A 333 -16.90 -8.25 3.90
C ASP A 333 -15.50 -8.51 3.30
N ILE A 334 -14.73 -9.45 3.86
CA ILE A 334 -13.45 -9.90 3.26
C ILE A 334 -13.73 -11.16 2.45
N SER A 335 -13.43 -11.10 1.14
CA SER A 335 -13.58 -12.23 0.21
C SER A 335 -12.26 -12.75 -0.36
N SER A 336 -11.17 -11.98 -0.31
CA SER A 336 -9.84 -12.42 -0.75
C SER A 336 -8.71 -11.68 -0.03
N LEU A 337 -7.49 -12.23 -0.06
CA LEU A 337 -6.34 -11.66 0.65
C LEU A 337 -5.00 -11.96 -0.03
N LYS A 338 -4.00 -11.14 0.29
CA LYS A 338 -2.59 -11.37 -0.03
C LYS A 338 -1.78 -11.45 1.24
N VAL A 339 -0.86 -12.39 1.31
CA VAL A 339 0.06 -12.54 2.44
C VAL A 339 1.46 -12.37 1.91
N ALA A 340 2.13 -11.28 2.30
CA ALA A 340 3.53 -11.09 2.03
C ALA A 340 4.29 -12.29 2.62
N SER A 341 5.25 -12.81 1.87
CA SER A 341 5.94 -14.00 2.35
C SER A 341 6.79 -13.68 3.60
N GLY A 342 6.99 -14.71 4.42
CA GLY A 342 7.47 -14.57 5.80
C GLY A 342 6.40 -14.14 6.81
N TYR A 343 5.16 -13.85 6.38
CA TYR A 343 4.04 -13.48 7.26
C TYR A 343 2.92 -14.53 7.25
N GLN A 344 2.00 -14.40 8.20
CA GLN A 344 0.74 -15.11 8.22
C GLN A 344 -0.38 -14.20 8.74
N VAL A 345 -1.62 -14.57 8.41
CA VAL A 345 -2.82 -13.99 9.00
C VAL A 345 -3.67 -15.09 9.62
N THR A 346 -4.16 -14.87 10.83
CA THR A 346 -5.24 -15.66 11.42
C THR A 346 -6.51 -14.81 11.45
N LEU A 347 -7.51 -15.25 10.70
CA LEU A 347 -8.85 -14.68 10.62
C LEU A 347 -9.72 -15.29 11.72
N TYR A 348 -10.65 -14.49 12.26
CA TYR A 348 -11.60 -14.87 13.30
C TYR A 348 -13.02 -14.50 12.86
N ALA A 349 -13.95 -15.45 13.04
CA ALA A 349 -15.33 -15.27 12.63
C ALA A 349 -16.07 -14.24 13.50
N ASP A 350 -15.65 -14.10 14.77
CA ASP A 350 -16.22 -13.13 15.71
C ASP A 350 -15.20 -12.04 16.08
N ASP A 351 -15.70 -10.91 16.59
CA ASP A 351 -14.84 -9.83 17.08
C ASP A 351 -14.03 -10.25 18.32
N ASN A 352 -12.98 -9.50 18.64
CA ASN A 352 -12.09 -9.71 19.78
C ASN A 352 -11.39 -11.08 19.77
N PHE A 353 -11.10 -11.57 18.56
CA PHE A 353 -10.33 -12.79 18.32
C PHE A 353 -11.02 -14.05 18.86
N ALA A 354 -12.34 -14.12 18.69
CA ALA A 354 -13.19 -15.23 19.11
C ALA A 354 -13.79 -15.99 17.90
N GLY A 355 -14.53 -17.06 18.18
CA GLY A 355 -15.21 -17.85 17.15
C GLY A 355 -14.30 -18.82 16.40
N ALA A 356 -14.78 -19.27 15.23
CA ALA A 356 -13.99 -20.09 14.32
C ALA A 356 -12.78 -19.31 13.80
N THR A 357 -11.71 -20.02 13.40
CA THR A 357 -10.48 -19.40 12.88
C THR A 357 -10.01 -20.04 11.58
N LEU A 358 -9.36 -19.24 10.73
CA LEU A 358 -8.69 -19.66 9.51
C LEU A 358 -7.33 -18.98 9.44
N THR A 359 -6.26 -19.74 9.19
CA THR A 359 -4.92 -19.17 9.04
C THR A 359 -4.43 -19.30 7.60
N LYS A 360 -3.93 -18.21 7.03
CA LYS A 360 -3.36 -18.15 5.68
C LYS A 360 -1.91 -17.67 5.74
N THR A 361 -1.06 -18.29 4.94
CA THR A 361 0.39 -17.98 4.82
C THR A 361 0.78 -17.60 3.39
N ALA A 362 -0.19 -17.49 2.50
CA ALA A 362 -0.01 -17.18 1.09
C ALA A 362 -1.23 -16.41 0.58
N ASP A 363 -1.08 -15.80 -0.59
CA ASP A 363 -2.19 -15.17 -1.32
C ASP A 363 -3.35 -16.16 -1.50
N ASP A 364 -4.55 -15.63 -1.35
CA ASP A 364 -5.79 -16.33 -1.66
C ASP A 364 -6.75 -15.44 -2.44
N ALA A 365 -7.09 -15.86 -3.64
CA ALA A 365 -8.00 -15.15 -4.53
C ALA A 365 -9.48 -15.34 -4.14
N SER A 366 -9.81 -16.30 -3.27
CA SER A 366 -11.18 -16.64 -2.90
C SER A 366 -11.23 -17.27 -1.51
N LEU A 367 -12.01 -16.69 -0.60
CA LEU A 367 -12.34 -17.34 0.67
C LEU A 367 -13.61 -18.20 0.56
N ILE A 368 -14.23 -18.31 -0.62
CA ILE A 368 -15.42 -19.14 -0.85
C ILE A 368 -15.07 -20.63 -0.69
N ASP A 369 -13.95 -21.06 -1.24
CA ASP A 369 -13.46 -22.44 -1.18
C ASP A 369 -12.94 -22.84 0.20
N ASP A 370 -12.72 -21.87 1.09
CA ASP A 370 -12.49 -22.11 2.52
C ASP A 370 -13.78 -22.13 3.36
N ASP A 371 -14.95 -21.77 2.81
CA ASP A 371 -16.18 -21.43 3.56
C ASP A 371 -15.97 -20.24 4.53
N TRP A 372 -15.22 -19.23 4.10
CA TRP A 372 -14.85 -18.03 4.89
C TRP A 372 -15.22 -16.69 4.23
N ASN A 373 -15.82 -16.73 3.04
CA ASN A 373 -16.29 -15.53 2.35
C ASN A 373 -17.24 -14.73 3.23
N ASP A 374 -16.94 -13.46 3.45
CA ASP A 374 -17.80 -12.53 4.19
C ASP A 374 -18.09 -13.02 5.63
N LYS A 375 -17.09 -13.56 6.32
CA LYS A 375 -17.22 -14.01 7.72
C LYS A 375 -16.21 -13.40 8.70
N VAL A 376 -15.27 -12.58 8.23
CA VAL A 376 -14.18 -12.10 9.08
C VAL A 376 -14.63 -10.88 9.89
N SER A 377 -14.63 -11.01 11.22
CA SER A 377 -14.91 -9.90 12.15
C SER A 377 -13.66 -9.36 12.86
N SER A 378 -12.62 -10.19 13.03
CA SER A 378 -11.32 -9.74 13.54
C SER A 378 -10.16 -10.57 12.99
N LEU A 379 -8.93 -10.04 13.02
CA LEU A 379 -7.75 -10.76 12.52
C LEU A 379 -6.47 -10.43 13.27
N VAL A 380 -5.52 -11.36 13.22
CA VAL A 380 -4.15 -11.18 13.73
C VAL A 380 -3.18 -11.40 12.59
N VAL A 381 -2.36 -10.39 12.31
CA VAL A 381 -1.22 -10.48 11.39
C VAL A 381 0.04 -10.66 12.20
N SER A 382 0.82 -11.70 11.90
CA SER A 382 2.09 -11.98 12.56
C SER A 382 3.16 -12.35 11.57
N GLN A 383 4.41 -12.41 12.04
CA GLN A 383 5.44 -13.18 11.34
C GLN A 383 4.92 -14.61 11.20
N GLY A 384 5.05 -15.17 10.01
CA GLY A 384 4.78 -16.57 9.74
C GLY A 384 5.88 -17.45 10.33
N PRO A 385 5.72 -18.78 10.29
CA PRO A 385 6.83 -19.67 10.58
C PRO A 385 7.98 -19.32 9.63
N SER A 386 9.18 -19.12 10.19
CA SER A 386 10.38 -18.95 9.39
C SER A 386 10.50 -20.15 8.45
N VAL A 387 10.37 -19.95 7.14
CA VAL A 387 10.67 -21.00 6.18
C VAL A 387 12.15 -21.34 6.40
N PRO A 388 12.50 -22.55 6.86
CA PRO A 388 13.89 -22.88 7.09
C PRO A 388 14.64 -22.73 5.78
N GLY A 389 15.61 -21.81 5.73
CA GLY A 389 16.44 -21.65 4.54
C GLY A 389 17.28 -22.91 4.30
N THR A 390 17.50 -23.25 3.03
CA THR A 390 18.43 -24.32 2.66
C THR A 390 19.85 -23.81 2.91
N LEU A 391 20.47 -24.28 4.00
CA LEU A 391 21.88 -24.01 4.30
C LEU A 391 22.76 -25.02 3.58
N ILE A 392 23.75 -24.51 2.86
CA ILE A 392 24.69 -25.29 2.04
C ILE A 392 26.09 -24.89 2.47
N GLN A 393 26.86 -25.87 2.92
CA GLN A 393 28.26 -25.66 3.29
C GLN A 393 29.09 -25.33 2.05
N ALA A 394 30.07 -24.45 2.18
CA ALA A 394 30.89 -24.01 1.06
C ALA A 394 31.70 -25.17 0.47
N GLU A 395 32.19 -26.07 1.31
CA GLU A 395 32.94 -27.27 0.92
C GLU A 395 32.05 -28.36 0.28
N ALA A 396 30.72 -28.19 0.28
CA ALA A 396 29.78 -29.11 -0.36
C ALA A 396 29.59 -28.83 -1.87
N TYR A 397 30.57 -28.18 -2.52
CA TYR A 397 30.54 -27.93 -3.95
C TYR A 397 30.56 -29.24 -4.75
N SER A 398 29.85 -29.26 -5.88
CA SER A 398 29.88 -30.37 -6.85
C SER A 398 31.09 -30.30 -7.78
N SER A 399 31.57 -29.08 -8.06
CA SER A 399 32.77 -28.80 -8.85
C SER A 399 33.31 -27.42 -8.49
N MET A 400 34.62 -27.22 -8.65
CA MET A 400 35.27 -25.94 -8.37
C MET A 400 36.48 -25.71 -9.27
N SER A 401 37.01 -24.48 -9.25
CA SER A 401 38.31 -24.12 -9.81
C SER A 401 39.10 -23.29 -8.79
N GLY A 402 40.39 -23.63 -8.60
CA GLY A 402 41.39 -22.83 -7.88
C GLY A 402 41.31 -22.83 -6.35
N VAL A 403 40.19 -23.23 -5.77
CA VAL A 403 39.99 -23.17 -4.30
C VAL A 403 40.51 -24.39 -3.55
N SER A 404 40.66 -24.26 -2.23
CA SER A 404 40.95 -25.39 -1.33
C SER A 404 40.17 -25.27 -0.01
N THR A 405 40.05 -26.38 0.72
CA THR A 405 39.37 -26.41 2.01
C THR A 405 40.36 -26.36 3.17
N GLU A 406 40.02 -25.66 4.23
CA GLU A 406 40.77 -25.60 5.49
C GLU A 406 39.83 -25.78 6.69
N SER A 407 40.39 -25.94 7.90
CA SER A 407 39.57 -25.97 9.13
C SER A 407 39.08 -24.57 9.48
N THR A 408 37.79 -24.43 9.81
CA THR A 408 37.21 -23.14 10.18
C THR A 408 37.22 -22.91 11.69
N SER A 409 37.46 -21.66 12.09
CA SER A 409 37.25 -21.18 13.46
C SER A 409 35.81 -20.71 13.72
N ASP A 410 34.96 -20.69 12.69
CA ASP A 410 33.59 -20.16 12.80
C ASP A 410 32.75 -21.00 13.77
N SER A 411 31.65 -20.39 14.23
CA SER A 411 30.69 -21.08 15.09
C SER A 411 30.15 -22.33 14.39
N GLY A 412 30.31 -23.50 15.02
CA GLY A 412 29.93 -24.80 14.48
C GLY A 412 31.13 -25.67 14.05
N GLY A 413 32.32 -25.07 13.88
CA GLY A 413 33.52 -25.78 13.41
C GLY A 413 33.35 -26.34 12.00
N GLY A 414 34.14 -27.38 11.67
CA GLY A 414 34.12 -28.01 10.34
C GLY A 414 35.19 -27.43 9.41
N SER A 415 34.85 -27.29 8.13
CA SER A 415 35.73 -26.72 7.12
C SER A 415 35.13 -25.47 6.49
N ASN A 416 35.99 -24.60 5.99
CA ASN A 416 35.61 -23.56 5.04
C ASN A 416 36.39 -23.72 3.74
N VAL A 417 35.95 -23.02 2.71
CA VAL A 417 36.70 -22.83 1.48
C VAL A 417 37.57 -21.58 1.63
N GLY A 418 38.81 -21.68 1.17
CA GLY A 418 39.79 -20.60 1.15
C GLY A 418 40.69 -20.68 -0.08
N HIS A 419 41.76 -19.87 -0.07
CA HIS A 419 42.63 -19.67 -1.24
C HIS A 419 41.84 -19.25 -2.50
N ILE A 420 40.80 -18.44 -2.31
CA ILE A 420 39.94 -17.97 -3.41
C ILE A 420 40.63 -16.79 -4.09
N ASP A 421 41.11 -17.02 -5.32
CA ASP A 421 41.68 -15.99 -6.18
C ASP A 421 40.63 -15.43 -7.15
N THR A 422 40.95 -14.30 -7.78
CA THR A 422 40.10 -13.72 -8.82
C THR A 422 39.90 -14.72 -9.95
N ALA A 423 38.66 -14.89 -10.39
CA ALA A 423 38.18 -15.85 -11.39
C ALA A 423 38.03 -17.31 -10.92
N ASP A 424 38.28 -17.60 -9.63
CA ASP A 424 37.89 -18.88 -9.04
C ASP A 424 36.37 -18.99 -8.86
N TRP A 425 35.89 -20.22 -8.77
CA TRP A 425 34.46 -20.48 -8.64
C TRP A 425 34.14 -21.81 -7.96
N LEU A 426 32.93 -21.86 -7.41
CA LEU A 426 32.31 -23.03 -6.83
C LEU A 426 30.94 -23.25 -7.47
N ALA A 427 30.60 -24.49 -7.84
CA ALA A 427 29.28 -24.82 -8.37
C ALA A 427 28.61 -25.91 -7.53
N TYR A 428 27.32 -25.72 -7.24
CA TYR A 428 26.46 -26.60 -6.45
C TYR A 428 25.32 -27.07 -7.34
N ASN A 429 25.29 -28.35 -7.65
CA ASN A 429 24.30 -28.92 -8.57
C ASN A 429 23.01 -29.28 -7.84
N GLY A 430 21.88 -29.19 -8.54
CA GLY A 430 20.60 -29.69 -8.04
C GLY A 430 19.93 -28.82 -6.98
N ILE A 431 20.25 -27.53 -6.91
CA ILE A 431 19.62 -26.61 -5.95
C ILE A 431 18.20 -26.29 -6.42
N GLN A 432 17.22 -26.60 -5.55
CA GLN A 432 15.80 -26.43 -5.85
C GLN A 432 15.29 -25.06 -5.36
N PHE A 433 14.61 -24.37 -6.26
CA PHE A 433 13.79 -23.19 -5.97
C PHE A 433 12.32 -23.62 -6.17
N PRO A 434 11.59 -23.96 -5.10
CA PRO A 434 10.29 -24.65 -5.23
C PRO A 434 9.18 -23.77 -5.82
N SER A 435 9.33 -22.44 -5.76
CA SER A 435 8.38 -21.48 -6.35
C SER A 435 9.12 -20.31 -7.01
N SER A 436 8.50 -19.71 -8.03
CA SER A 436 8.99 -18.46 -8.60
C SER A 436 8.82 -17.34 -7.58
N GLY A 437 9.82 -16.48 -7.42
CA GLY A 437 9.71 -15.32 -6.55
C GLY A 437 11.05 -14.84 -6.00
N THR A 438 10.98 -14.05 -4.93
CA THR A 438 12.16 -13.44 -4.29
C THR A 438 12.74 -14.37 -3.23
N TYR A 439 14.06 -14.47 -3.20
CA TYR A 439 14.80 -15.24 -2.21
C TYR A 439 15.88 -14.35 -1.58
N LYS A 440 16.07 -14.48 -0.27
CA LYS A 440 17.24 -13.95 0.43
C LYS A 440 18.35 -14.97 0.31
N VAL A 441 19.51 -14.54 -0.18
CA VAL A 441 20.73 -15.36 -0.17
C VAL A 441 21.72 -14.73 0.79
N GLU A 442 22.17 -15.53 1.74
CA GLU A 442 23.11 -15.15 2.80
C GLU A 442 24.42 -15.90 2.61
N TYR A 443 25.55 -15.24 2.83
CA TYR A 443 26.89 -15.81 2.68
C TYR A 443 27.69 -15.56 3.94
N ARG A 444 28.31 -16.60 4.50
CA ARG A 444 29.22 -16.51 5.64
C ARG A 444 30.65 -16.43 5.13
N VAL A 445 31.26 -15.26 5.30
CA VAL A 445 32.53 -14.90 4.66
C VAL A 445 33.50 -14.27 5.67
N ALA A 446 34.78 -14.38 5.39
CA ALA A 446 35.86 -13.73 6.14
C ALA A 446 36.92 -13.19 5.16
N SER A 447 37.49 -12.03 5.42
CA SER A 447 38.54 -11.45 4.58
C SER A 447 39.35 -10.40 5.33
N PRO A 448 40.70 -10.43 5.28
CA PRO A 448 41.51 -9.34 5.84
C PRO A 448 41.31 -8.00 5.12
N SER A 449 40.97 -7.99 3.83
CA SER A 449 41.03 -6.79 2.99
C SER A 449 39.79 -6.55 2.12
N GLY A 450 38.81 -7.45 2.20
CA GLY A 450 37.63 -7.47 1.34
C GLY A 450 37.82 -8.25 0.06
N GLY A 451 36.75 -8.38 -0.72
CA GLY A 451 36.70 -9.14 -1.97
C GLY A 451 35.38 -8.90 -2.68
N ARG A 452 35.06 -9.68 -3.71
CA ARG A 452 33.79 -9.56 -4.42
C ARG A 452 33.34 -10.87 -5.03
N LEU A 453 32.07 -11.21 -4.83
CA LEU A 453 31.43 -12.40 -5.41
C LEU A 453 30.30 -12.04 -6.37
N SER A 454 29.98 -12.94 -7.29
CA SER A 454 28.67 -13.01 -7.95
C SER A 454 27.98 -14.34 -7.67
N LEU A 455 26.65 -14.27 -7.58
CA LEU A 455 25.78 -15.44 -7.54
C LEU A 455 25.22 -15.69 -8.93
N ASP A 456 25.47 -16.88 -9.45
CA ASP A 456 25.17 -17.22 -10.83
C ASP A 456 24.30 -18.49 -10.88
N LEU A 457 23.54 -18.65 -11.95
CA LEU A 457 22.85 -19.89 -12.30
C LEU A 457 23.41 -20.46 -13.60
N ASN A 458 23.52 -21.78 -13.65
CA ASN A 458 23.85 -22.55 -14.85
C ASN A 458 25.13 -22.07 -15.53
N ALA A 459 26.24 -22.07 -14.77
CA ALA A 459 27.57 -21.69 -15.24
C ALA A 459 27.66 -20.25 -15.79
N GLY A 460 27.06 -19.29 -15.08
CA GLY A 460 27.12 -17.87 -15.45
C GLY A 460 26.11 -17.44 -16.52
N ALA A 461 25.27 -18.36 -17.02
CA ALA A 461 24.22 -18.03 -17.99
C ALA A 461 23.21 -17.01 -17.45
N THR A 462 23.02 -16.97 -16.13
CA THR A 462 22.24 -15.94 -15.45
C THR A 462 22.96 -15.48 -14.20
N VAL A 463 23.38 -14.22 -14.17
CA VAL A 463 23.95 -13.60 -12.96
C VAL A 463 22.81 -12.99 -12.16
N LEU A 464 22.59 -13.49 -10.95
CA LEU A 464 21.53 -13.03 -10.05
C LEU A 464 21.92 -11.79 -9.24
N GLY A 465 23.22 -11.53 -9.09
CA GLY A 465 23.71 -10.30 -8.47
C GLY A 465 25.17 -10.41 -8.01
N THR A 466 25.76 -9.26 -7.65
CA THR A 466 27.13 -9.17 -7.13
C THR A 466 27.14 -8.56 -5.74
N LEU A 467 28.02 -9.02 -4.86
CA LEU A 467 28.22 -8.47 -3.52
C LEU A 467 29.70 -8.20 -3.25
N ASP A 468 29.97 -7.03 -2.69
CA ASP A 468 31.26 -6.74 -2.09
C ASP A 468 31.34 -7.45 -0.72
N ILE A 469 32.46 -8.11 -0.48
CA ILE A 469 32.81 -8.73 0.79
C ILE A 469 33.59 -7.69 1.59
N PRO A 470 33.14 -7.31 2.80
CA PRO A 470 33.85 -6.34 3.61
C PRO A 470 35.15 -6.92 4.18
N ALA A 471 36.10 -6.05 4.49
CA ALA A 471 37.24 -6.42 5.33
C ALA A 471 36.74 -6.74 6.75
N THR A 472 36.87 -8.00 7.17
CA THR A 472 36.53 -8.48 8.52
C THR A 472 37.73 -8.50 9.47
N GLY A 473 38.92 -8.19 8.95
CA GLY A 473 40.16 -7.99 9.71
C GLY A 473 41.07 -9.21 9.81
N ASP A 474 40.58 -10.42 9.53
CA ASP A 474 41.36 -11.66 9.53
C ASP A 474 40.70 -12.73 8.64
N TRP A 475 41.46 -13.74 8.20
CA TRP A 475 41.01 -14.87 7.37
C TRP A 475 39.94 -15.74 8.04
N GLN A 476 39.88 -15.69 9.37
CA GLN A 476 39.00 -16.51 10.20
C GLN A 476 38.12 -15.62 11.10
N SER A 477 37.97 -14.34 10.76
CA SER A 477 37.01 -13.40 11.36
C SER A 477 35.75 -13.33 10.49
N TRP A 478 34.66 -13.90 10.95
CA TRP A 478 33.51 -14.23 10.11
C TRP A 478 32.34 -13.25 10.24
N THR A 479 31.78 -12.83 9.09
CA THR A 479 30.54 -12.05 9.01
C THR A 479 29.55 -12.68 8.04
N THR A 480 28.27 -12.32 8.14
CA THR A 480 27.24 -12.75 7.19
C THR A 480 26.78 -11.56 6.36
N ILE A 481 26.96 -11.65 5.04
CA ILE A 481 26.43 -10.68 4.08
C ILE A 481 25.23 -11.28 3.36
N SER A 482 24.34 -10.46 2.82
CA SER A 482 23.15 -10.96 2.13
C SER A 482 22.61 -10.00 1.07
N HIS A 483 21.86 -10.56 0.12
CA HIS A 483 21.06 -9.81 -0.84
C HIS A 483 19.76 -10.55 -1.16
N THR A 484 18.88 -9.91 -1.92
CA THR A 484 17.65 -10.51 -2.44
C THR A 484 17.75 -10.71 -3.93
N VAL A 485 17.33 -11.88 -4.42
CA VAL A 485 17.33 -12.25 -5.84
C VAL A 485 15.94 -12.73 -6.26
N THR A 486 15.57 -12.55 -7.52
CA THR A 486 14.33 -13.10 -8.06
C THR A 486 14.66 -14.28 -8.96
N VAL A 487 14.07 -15.44 -8.69
CA VAL A 487 14.36 -16.70 -9.37
C VAL A 487 13.05 -17.36 -9.77
N THR A 488 12.98 -17.96 -10.96
CA THR A 488 11.82 -18.77 -11.35
C THR A 488 11.88 -20.15 -10.71
N ALA A 489 10.73 -20.78 -10.49
CA ALA A 489 10.68 -22.14 -9.94
C ALA A 489 11.49 -23.09 -10.82
N GLY A 490 12.31 -23.94 -10.22
CA GLY A 490 13.15 -24.86 -10.96
C GLY A 490 14.28 -25.46 -10.15
N THR A 491 15.05 -26.33 -10.80
CA THR A 491 16.30 -26.87 -10.27
C THR A 491 17.45 -26.29 -11.07
N TYR A 492 18.45 -25.75 -10.38
CA TYR A 492 19.56 -25.03 -11.00
C TYR A 492 20.91 -25.53 -10.48
N ASN A 493 21.94 -25.28 -11.27
CA ASN A 493 23.32 -25.32 -10.79
C ASN A 493 23.66 -23.92 -10.30
N VAL A 494 23.79 -23.74 -8.99
CA VAL A 494 24.12 -22.45 -8.37
C VAL A 494 25.63 -22.28 -8.37
N GLY A 495 26.11 -21.14 -8.85
CA GLY A 495 27.53 -20.78 -8.90
C GLY A 495 27.85 -19.62 -7.96
N ILE A 496 28.99 -19.73 -7.28
CA ILE A 496 29.64 -18.62 -6.58
C ILE A 496 30.93 -18.31 -7.33
N TYR A 497 31.01 -17.14 -7.93
CA TYR A 497 32.16 -16.71 -8.74
C TYR A 497 32.90 -15.56 -8.07
N ALA A 498 34.22 -15.66 -7.95
CA ALA A 498 35.07 -14.65 -7.34
C ALA A 498 35.44 -13.57 -8.37
N GLN A 499 34.66 -12.48 -8.41
CA GLN A 499 35.00 -11.30 -9.21
C GLN A 499 36.29 -10.62 -8.71
N ALA A 500 36.52 -10.71 -7.40
CA ALA A 500 37.79 -10.39 -6.77
C ALA A 500 38.05 -11.41 -5.64
N GLY A 501 39.24 -12.02 -5.65
CA GLY A 501 39.68 -12.98 -4.63
C GLY A 501 40.03 -12.34 -3.28
N GLY A 502 40.69 -13.10 -2.41
CA GLY A 502 41.19 -12.61 -1.11
C GLY A 502 40.21 -12.78 0.06
N TRP A 503 39.39 -13.83 0.04
CA TRP A 503 38.39 -14.11 1.07
C TRP A 503 38.18 -15.61 1.27
N ASN A 504 37.65 -15.95 2.44
CA ASN A 504 37.23 -17.27 2.84
C ASN A 504 35.69 -17.35 2.89
N PHE A 505 35.16 -18.54 2.64
CA PHE A 505 33.73 -18.81 2.50
C PHE A 505 33.34 -20.07 3.28
N ASN A 506 32.39 -19.96 4.21
CA ASN A 506 32.00 -21.07 5.08
C ASN A 506 30.69 -21.73 4.64
N TRP A 507 29.63 -20.96 4.42
CA TRP A 507 28.35 -21.48 3.96
C TRP A 507 27.54 -20.39 3.28
N PHE A 508 26.54 -20.80 2.49
CA PHE A 508 25.46 -19.92 2.07
C PHE A 508 24.09 -20.51 2.43
N ARG A 509 23.10 -19.63 2.55
CA ARG A 509 21.72 -20.00 2.85
C ARG A 509 20.77 -19.33 1.87
N ILE A 510 19.87 -20.11 1.32
CA ILE A 510 18.80 -19.63 0.44
C ILE A 510 17.48 -19.73 1.21
N THR A 511 16.82 -18.58 1.42
CA THR A 511 15.53 -18.50 2.12
C THR A 511 14.51 -17.85 1.20
N ARG A 512 13.36 -18.48 0.99
CA ARG A 512 12.25 -17.85 0.27
C ARG A 512 11.76 -16.65 1.08
N LEU A 513 11.70 -15.48 0.45
CA LEU A 513 11.22 -14.24 1.07
C LEU A 513 9.75 -14.02 0.89
#